data_AF-A0A257SJ94-F1
#
_entry.id   AF-A0A257SJ94-F1
#
_cell.length_a   1.000
_cell.length_b   1.000
_cell.length_c   1.000
_cell.angle_alpha   90.00
_cell.angle_beta   90.00
_cell.angle_gamma   90.00
#
_symmetry.space_group_name_H-M   'P 1'
#
loop_
_entity.id
_entity.type
_entity.pdbx_description
1 polymer ?
#
loop_
_entity_poly.entity_id
_entity_poly.type
_entity_poly.pdbx_seq_one_letter_code
_entity_poly.pdbx_strand_id
1 'polypeptide(L)'
;MRNTDWFTAAGVGPLVIKRNGTRTPFDPDRICAAITRAGRAAGEFDASVAGRITEVVLKKLQPLVIDRDPTIELIQDHVELTLMDEGFYRTARAYIAYREQHQRLRRDRLTAVNAVSSVNEYLDREDWRINANANQGYSLGGLILNVAGKVTANYWLSHVYPDEIGAAHREADIHIHDLDMLAGYCAGWSLRTLLHEGFNGVPGKVEAAPPRHLSSAVGQMVNFLGTLQNEWAGAQAFSSFDTYLAPFVRKDGLSYDAVRQNIQEFIYNLNVPSRWGSQTPFTNVTFDWVCPEDLREQVPVIGGKEMPFHYGDLQVEMDL
;
A
#
# COMPACT_ATOMS: atom_id res chain seq x y z
N MET A 1 21.48 -50.30 0.24
CA MET A 1 21.38 -50.72 -1.18
C MET A 1 20.61 -49.64 -1.91
N ARG A 2 21.27 -48.88 -2.79
CA ARG A 2 20.63 -47.80 -3.57
C ARG A 2 19.89 -48.46 -4.72
N ASN A 3 18.57 -48.61 -4.57
CA ASN A 3 17.74 -49.02 -5.69
C ASN A 3 17.35 -47.73 -6.43
N THR A 4 18.14 -47.35 -7.44
CA THR A 4 17.87 -46.22 -8.33
C THR A 4 17.00 -46.61 -9.53
N ASP A 5 16.51 -47.86 -9.59
CA ASP A 5 15.74 -48.42 -10.71
C ASP A 5 14.23 -48.07 -10.65
N TRP A 6 13.88 -46.88 -10.16
CA TRP A 6 12.47 -46.46 -10.05
C TRP A 6 11.88 -45.95 -11.38
N PHE A 7 12.71 -45.70 -12.41
CA PHE A 7 12.29 -45.00 -13.64
C PHE A 7 12.85 -45.54 -14.98
N THR A 8 13.43 -46.74 -15.05
CA THR A 8 14.04 -47.23 -16.30
C THR A 8 13.06 -47.98 -17.20
N ALA A 9 12.43 -47.25 -18.11
CA ALA A 9 11.99 -47.79 -19.40
C ALA A 9 12.63 -47.07 -20.61
N ALA A 10 13.24 -45.89 -20.46
CA ALA A 10 13.81 -45.16 -21.59
C ALA A 10 14.95 -44.19 -21.21
N GLY A 11 15.99 -44.65 -20.50
CA GLY A 11 17.33 -44.00 -20.47
C GLY A 11 17.48 -42.53 -20.01
N VAL A 12 16.40 -41.82 -19.69
CA VAL A 12 16.35 -40.42 -19.24
C VAL A 12 15.52 -40.41 -17.97
N GLY A 13 16.15 -40.15 -16.83
CA GLY A 13 15.44 -40.04 -15.55
C GLY A 13 14.44 -38.88 -15.57
N PRO A 14 13.35 -38.94 -14.79
CA PRO A 14 12.33 -37.91 -14.79
C PRO A 14 12.91 -36.56 -14.41
N LEU A 15 12.34 -35.51 -14.98
CA LEU A 15 12.74 -34.14 -14.71
C LEU A 15 11.76 -33.52 -13.71
N VAL A 16 12.28 -32.63 -12.86
CA VAL A 16 11.49 -31.78 -11.98
C VAL A 16 11.43 -30.40 -12.60
N ILE A 17 10.21 -29.87 -12.72
CA ILE A 17 9.98 -28.48 -13.12
C ILE A 17 10.24 -27.60 -11.91
N LYS A 18 11.30 -26.79 -12.00
CA LYS A 18 11.55 -25.71 -11.04
C LYS A 18 10.55 -24.58 -11.27
N ARG A 19 10.36 -23.74 -10.24
CA ARG A 19 9.45 -22.58 -10.27
C ARG A 19 9.73 -21.55 -11.39
N ASN A 20 10.95 -21.52 -11.92
CA ASN A 20 11.34 -20.68 -13.06
C ASN A 20 11.11 -21.38 -14.42
N GLY A 21 10.35 -22.48 -14.46
CA GLY A 21 10.11 -23.30 -15.65
C GLY A 21 11.28 -24.20 -16.07
N THR A 22 12.47 -24.05 -15.46
CA THR A 22 13.63 -24.88 -15.84
C THR A 22 13.49 -26.32 -15.35
N ARG A 23 13.93 -27.27 -16.17
CA ARG A 23 13.86 -28.69 -15.86
C ARG A 23 15.21 -29.16 -15.31
N THR A 24 15.17 -29.90 -14.21
CA THR A 24 16.38 -30.52 -13.63
C THR A 24 16.15 -31.99 -13.28
N PRO A 25 17.20 -32.82 -13.26
CA PRO A 25 17.06 -34.23 -12.90
C PRO A 25 16.38 -34.41 -11.54
N PHE A 26 15.41 -35.33 -11.47
CA PHE A 26 14.79 -35.74 -10.22
C PHE A 26 15.83 -36.42 -9.31
N ASP A 27 15.90 -35.94 -8.06
CA ASP A 27 16.90 -36.38 -7.09
C ASP A 27 16.19 -36.80 -5.78
N PRO A 28 15.97 -38.11 -5.58
CA PRO A 28 15.33 -38.64 -4.37
C PRO A 28 16.10 -38.32 -3.07
N ASP A 29 17.42 -38.18 -3.16
CA ASP A 29 18.26 -37.94 -1.98
C ASP A 29 17.98 -36.55 -1.38
N ARG A 30 17.56 -35.58 -2.22
CA ARG A 30 17.12 -34.26 -1.74
C ARG A 30 15.84 -34.32 -0.92
N ILE A 31 14.90 -35.20 -1.30
CA ILE A 31 13.65 -35.41 -0.57
C ILE A 31 13.98 -36.03 0.80
N CYS A 32 14.78 -37.09 0.81
CA CYS A 32 15.24 -37.75 2.03
C CYS A 32 15.98 -36.77 2.97
N ALA A 33 16.87 -35.94 2.44
CA ALA A 33 17.59 -34.94 3.21
C ALA A 33 16.67 -33.84 3.79
N ALA A 34 15.62 -33.46 3.08
CA ALA A 34 14.63 -32.50 3.58
C ALA A 34 13.79 -33.11 4.72
N ILE A 35 13.29 -34.33 4.54
CA ILE A 35 12.52 -35.07 5.56
C ILE A 35 13.38 -35.35 6.80
N THR A 36 14.64 -35.75 6.62
CA THR A 36 15.58 -36.00 7.73
C THR A 36 15.82 -34.75 8.56
N ARG A 37 15.99 -33.59 7.90
CA ARG A 37 16.18 -32.30 8.60
C ARG A 37 14.94 -31.91 9.39
N ALA A 38 13.75 -32.09 8.80
CA ALA A 38 12.49 -31.80 9.47
C ALA A 38 12.25 -32.73 10.68
N GLY A 39 12.49 -34.04 10.52
CA GLY A 39 12.34 -35.03 11.59
C GLY A 39 13.29 -34.80 12.77
N ARG A 40 14.55 -34.42 12.48
CA ARG A 40 15.52 -34.03 13.51
C ARG A 40 15.14 -32.73 14.22
N ALA A 41 14.67 -31.73 13.49
CA ALA A 41 14.25 -30.45 14.06
C ALA A 41 13.00 -30.60 14.95
N ALA A 42 12.07 -31.48 14.57
CA ALA A 42 10.87 -31.80 15.36
C ALA A 42 11.15 -32.76 16.53
N GLY A 43 12.27 -33.49 16.48
CA GLY A 43 12.65 -34.49 17.47
C GLY A 43 11.79 -35.78 17.42
N GLU A 44 11.15 -36.07 16.29
CA GLU A 44 10.26 -37.24 16.15
C GLU A 44 10.97 -38.48 15.61
N PHE A 45 11.94 -38.32 14.70
CA PHE A 45 12.60 -39.47 14.07
C PHE A 45 13.97 -39.15 13.43
N ASP A 46 14.71 -40.21 13.10
CA ASP A 46 16.05 -40.16 12.52
C ASP A 46 16.10 -40.45 11.01
N ALA A 47 17.30 -40.52 10.44
CA ALA A 47 17.50 -40.74 9.00
C ALA A 47 16.95 -42.09 8.51
N SER A 48 16.81 -43.10 9.38
CA SER A 48 16.30 -44.42 8.99
C SER A 48 14.80 -44.37 8.71
N VAL A 49 14.05 -43.70 9.59
CA VAL A 49 12.61 -43.47 9.44
C VAL A 49 12.35 -42.50 8.28
N ALA A 50 13.18 -41.46 8.13
CA ALA A 50 13.11 -40.54 7.00
C ALA A 50 13.26 -41.25 5.64
N GLY A 51 14.15 -42.26 5.55
CA GLY A 51 14.31 -43.09 4.37
C GLY A 51 13.05 -43.86 4.01
N ARG A 52 12.39 -44.48 5.00
CA ARG A 52 11.11 -45.20 4.80
C ARG A 52 9.99 -44.25 4.34
N ILE A 53 9.86 -43.08 4.97
CA ILE A 53 8.88 -42.06 4.55
C ILE A 53 9.17 -41.61 3.11
N THR A 54 10.45 -41.45 2.76
CA THR A 54 10.85 -41.10 1.38
C THR A 54 10.41 -42.17 0.39
N GLU A 55 10.59 -43.46 0.70
CA GLU A 55 10.10 -44.54 -0.17
C GLU A 55 8.58 -44.51 -0.36
N VAL A 56 7.82 -44.20 0.69
CA VAL A 56 6.36 -44.05 0.61
C VAL A 56 5.98 -42.85 -0.27
N VAL A 57 6.66 -41.71 -0.10
CA VAL A 57 6.48 -40.52 -0.95
C VAL A 57 6.78 -40.86 -2.42
N LEU A 58 7.87 -41.57 -2.70
CA LEU A 58 8.24 -41.97 -4.06
C LEU A 58 7.21 -42.90 -4.69
N LYS A 59 6.68 -43.88 -3.94
CA LYS A 59 5.60 -44.76 -4.42
C LYS A 59 4.32 -43.99 -4.76
N LYS A 60 3.96 -42.99 -3.95
CA LYS A 60 2.80 -42.11 -4.22
C LYS A 60 3.05 -41.17 -5.41
N LEU A 61 4.28 -40.72 -5.62
CA LEU A 61 4.65 -39.86 -6.75
C LEU A 61 4.80 -40.63 -8.06
N GLN A 62 5.20 -41.90 -8.04
CA GLN A 62 5.46 -42.72 -9.22
C GLN A 62 4.36 -42.64 -10.31
N PRO A 63 3.07 -42.82 -10.01
CA PRO A 63 2.02 -42.73 -11.03
C PRO A 63 1.87 -41.32 -11.64
N LEU A 64 2.21 -40.27 -10.88
CA LEU A 64 2.10 -38.88 -11.33
C LEU A 64 3.28 -38.45 -12.22
N VAL A 65 4.46 -39.04 -11.99
CA VAL A 65 5.70 -38.72 -12.72
C VAL A 65 5.78 -39.42 -14.07
N ILE A 66 5.03 -40.52 -14.26
CA ILE A 66 4.94 -41.24 -15.54
C ILE A 66 4.20 -40.40 -16.59
N ASP A 67 3.23 -39.60 -16.17
CA ASP A 67 2.34 -38.85 -17.08
C ASP A 67 2.83 -37.41 -17.31
N ARG A 68 3.51 -36.80 -16.32
CA ARG A 68 4.06 -35.44 -16.43
C ARG A 68 5.27 -35.23 -15.51
N ASP A 69 6.17 -34.33 -15.93
CA ASP A 69 7.25 -33.85 -15.06
C ASP A 69 6.63 -33.14 -13.82
N PRO A 70 6.90 -33.59 -12.58
CA PRO A 70 6.33 -32.98 -11.38
C PRO A 70 6.94 -31.60 -11.09
N THR A 71 6.14 -30.70 -10.52
CA THR A 71 6.64 -29.45 -9.94
C THR A 71 7.24 -29.70 -8.56
N ILE A 72 8.12 -28.81 -8.11
CA ILE A 72 8.68 -28.85 -6.74
C ILE A 72 7.55 -28.79 -5.70
N GLU A 73 6.49 -28.02 -5.96
CA GLU A 73 5.33 -27.84 -5.11
C GLU A 73 4.59 -29.16 -4.91
N LEU A 74 4.32 -29.87 -6.02
CA LEU A 74 3.63 -31.16 -5.98
C LEU A 74 4.40 -32.19 -5.14
N ILE A 75 5.73 -32.22 -5.28
CA ILE A 75 6.59 -33.10 -4.48
C ILE A 75 6.50 -32.72 -3.00
N GLN A 76 6.56 -31.43 -2.67
CA GLN A 76 6.45 -30.93 -1.29
C GLN A 76 5.09 -31.27 -0.67
N ASP A 77 3.99 -31.11 -1.41
CA ASP A 77 2.63 -31.44 -0.95
C ASP A 77 2.50 -32.94 -0.63
N HIS A 78 3.12 -33.81 -1.45
CA HIS A 78 3.12 -35.25 -1.19
C HIS A 78 3.98 -35.66 0.00
N VAL A 79 5.07 -34.93 0.27
CA VAL A 79 5.86 -35.11 1.49
C VAL A 79 5.04 -34.73 2.72
N GLU A 80 4.31 -33.60 2.68
CA GLU A 80 3.45 -33.14 3.77
C GLU A 80 2.33 -34.14 4.07
N LEU A 81 1.59 -34.57 3.04
CA LEU A 81 0.52 -35.57 3.18
C LEU A 81 1.05 -36.89 3.75
N THR A 82 2.20 -37.36 3.26
CA THR A 82 2.77 -38.62 3.74
C THR A 82 3.24 -38.51 5.20
N LEU A 83 3.79 -37.37 5.62
CA LEU A 83 4.14 -37.15 7.02
C LEU A 83 2.90 -37.15 7.93
N MET A 84 1.77 -36.62 7.46
CA MET A 84 0.50 -36.65 8.20
C MET A 84 -0.11 -38.06 8.25
N ASP A 85 -0.14 -38.77 7.11
CA ASP A 85 -0.69 -40.13 7.01
C ASP A 85 0.05 -41.12 7.91
N GLU A 86 1.37 -40.97 8.03
CA GLU A 86 2.23 -41.79 8.90
C GLU A 86 2.21 -41.33 10.37
N GLY A 87 1.42 -40.30 10.71
CA GLY A 87 1.21 -39.82 12.08
C GLY A 87 2.29 -38.89 12.63
N PHE A 88 3.24 -38.43 11.82
CA PHE A 88 4.34 -37.52 12.20
C PHE A 88 3.92 -36.05 12.14
N TYR A 89 2.90 -35.70 12.93
CA TYR A 89 2.28 -34.37 12.89
C TYR A 89 3.23 -33.22 13.28
N ARG A 90 4.16 -33.42 14.22
CA ARG A 90 5.09 -32.33 14.60
C ARG A 90 6.11 -32.09 13.50
N THR A 91 6.58 -33.16 12.85
CA THR A 91 7.46 -33.06 11.69
C THR A 91 6.75 -32.44 10.49
N ALA A 92 5.51 -32.83 10.21
CA ALA A 92 4.69 -32.21 9.16
C ALA A 92 4.54 -30.69 9.39
N ARG A 93 4.18 -30.28 10.61
CA ARG A 93 4.09 -28.85 10.96
C ARG A 93 5.43 -28.11 10.81
N ALA A 94 6.53 -28.70 11.26
CA ALA A 94 7.86 -28.10 11.13
C ALA A 94 8.29 -27.97 9.66
N TYR A 95 7.96 -28.98 8.84
CA TYR A 95 8.22 -28.98 7.41
C TYR A 95 7.43 -27.89 6.68
N ILE A 96 6.13 -27.77 6.95
CA ILE A 96 5.25 -26.72 6.40
C ILE A 96 5.78 -25.34 6.77
N ALA A 97 6.07 -25.09 8.06
CA ALA A 97 6.59 -23.81 8.52
C ALA A 97 7.94 -23.45 7.88
N TYR A 98 8.84 -24.43 7.70
CA TYR A 98 10.11 -24.24 7.02
C TYR A 98 9.94 -23.90 5.53
N ARG A 99 9.00 -24.57 4.84
CA ARG A 99 8.65 -24.32 3.43
C ARG A 99 8.12 -22.90 3.26
N GLU A 100 7.20 -22.49 4.13
CA GLU A 100 6.61 -21.15 4.14
C GLU A 100 7.68 -20.08 4.43
N GLN A 101 8.54 -20.28 5.43
CA GLN A 101 9.65 -19.37 5.73
C GLN A 101 10.60 -19.21 4.54
N HIS A 102 10.94 -20.30 3.85
CA HIS A 102 11.80 -20.24 2.66
C HIS A 102 11.11 -19.62 1.45
N GLN A 103 9.80 -19.81 1.30
CA GLN A 103 9.01 -19.07 0.32
C GLN A 103 9.05 -17.56 0.60
N ARG A 104 8.83 -17.16 1.85
CA ARG A 104 8.91 -15.76 2.29
C ARG A 104 10.28 -15.14 2.06
N LEU A 105 11.36 -15.80 2.49
CA LEU A 105 12.74 -15.31 2.26
C LEU A 105 13.08 -15.11 0.78
N ARG A 106 12.55 -15.97 -0.11
CA ARG A 106 12.76 -15.83 -1.55
C ARG A 106 11.96 -14.67 -2.13
N ARG A 107 10.72 -14.49 -1.68
CA ARG A 107 9.88 -13.35 -2.02
C ARG A 107 10.55 -12.04 -1.58
N ASP A 108 11.01 -11.96 -0.33
CA ASP A 108 11.75 -10.82 0.20
C ASP A 108 13.00 -10.49 -0.65
N ARG A 109 13.70 -11.52 -1.17
CA ARG A 109 14.85 -11.33 -2.06
C ARG A 109 14.48 -10.80 -3.45
N LEU A 110 13.30 -11.16 -3.98
CA LEU A 110 12.77 -10.61 -5.23
C LEU A 110 12.30 -9.16 -5.05
N THR A 111 11.89 -8.79 -3.84
CA THR A 111 11.47 -7.44 -3.44
C THR A 111 12.67 -6.54 -3.08
N ALA A 112 13.90 -7.05 -3.12
CA ALA A 112 15.10 -6.31 -2.73
C ALA A 112 15.40 -5.19 -3.73
N VAL A 113 14.93 -3.97 -3.44
CA VAL A 113 15.30 -2.76 -4.16
C VAL A 113 16.76 -2.43 -3.83
N ASN A 114 17.63 -2.36 -4.84
CA ASN A 114 18.99 -1.88 -4.65
C ASN A 114 18.97 -0.37 -4.43
N ALA A 115 19.17 0.05 -3.19
CA ALA A 115 19.14 1.46 -2.80
C ALA A 115 20.09 2.34 -3.61
N VAL A 116 21.30 1.83 -3.93
CA VAL A 116 22.30 2.58 -4.71
C VAL A 116 21.84 2.76 -6.16
N SER A 117 21.33 1.70 -6.78
CA SER A 117 20.76 1.76 -8.14
C SER A 117 19.60 2.76 -8.19
N SER A 118 18.67 2.69 -7.24
CA SER A 118 17.48 3.56 -7.21
C SER A 118 17.84 5.04 -7.05
N VAL A 119 18.88 5.34 -6.26
CA VAL A 119 19.38 6.72 -6.13
C VAL A 119 20.04 7.17 -7.43
N ASN A 120 20.92 6.37 -8.02
CA ASN A 120 21.62 6.72 -9.27
C ASN A 120 20.63 6.93 -10.43
N GLU A 121 19.67 6.02 -10.62
CA GLU A 121 18.60 6.14 -11.64
C GLU A 121 17.83 7.47 -11.53
N TYR A 122 17.58 7.95 -10.30
CA TYR A 122 16.93 9.23 -10.08
C TYR A 122 17.84 10.41 -10.40
N LEU A 123 19.12 10.33 -10.00
CA LEU A 123 20.12 11.36 -10.31
C LEU A 123 20.34 11.52 -11.82
N ASP A 124 20.37 10.39 -12.54
CA ASP A 124 20.58 10.34 -13.99
C ASP A 124 19.28 10.57 -14.79
N ARG A 125 18.14 10.70 -14.11
CA ARG A 125 16.80 10.93 -14.68
C ARG A 125 16.34 9.84 -15.66
N GLU A 126 16.76 8.61 -15.42
CA GLU A 126 16.46 7.46 -16.29
C GLU A 126 15.06 6.87 -16.04
N ASP A 127 14.44 7.20 -14.90
CA ASP A 127 13.13 6.68 -14.51
C ASP A 127 11.98 7.60 -14.96
N TRP A 128 11.06 7.07 -15.75
CA TRP A 128 9.86 7.79 -16.20
C TRP A 128 9.00 8.30 -15.03
N ARG A 129 9.04 7.64 -13.87
CA ARG A 129 8.27 8.01 -12.67
C ARG A 129 8.60 9.42 -12.17
N ILE A 130 9.75 9.96 -12.55
CA ILE A 130 10.12 11.36 -12.27
C ILE A 130 9.14 12.34 -12.93
N ASN A 131 8.51 11.94 -14.04
CA ASN A 131 7.54 12.74 -14.80
C ASN A 131 6.09 12.24 -14.66
N ALA A 132 5.80 11.34 -13.72
CA ALA A 132 4.45 10.78 -13.56
C ALA A 132 3.42 11.84 -13.13
N ASN A 133 3.88 12.86 -12.39
CA ASN A 133 3.04 13.91 -11.83
C ASN A 133 3.45 15.28 -12.36
N ALA A 134 2.49 16.05 -12.89
CA ALA A 134 2.75 17.36 -13.49
C ALA A 134 3.20 18.43 -12.48
N ASN A 135 2.87 18.26 -11.20
CA ASN A 135 3.29 19.11 -10.08
C ASN A 135 4.62 18.66 -9.44
N GLN A 136 5.31 17.67 -10.01
CA GLN A 136 6.57 17.13 -9.48
C GLN A 136 7.79 17.61 -10.28
N GLY A 137 8.84 18.01 -9.56
CA GLY A 137 10.12 18.39 -10.14
C GLY A 137 11.31 17.70 -9.47
N TYR A 138 12.46 17.74 -10.15
CA TYR A 138 13.73 17.23 -9.62
C TYR A 138 14.12 17.97 -8.34
N SER A 139 14.10 17.27 -7.22
CA SER A 139 14.41 17.81 -5.89
C SER A 139 14.83 16.69 -4.93
N LEU A 140 15.33 17.07 -3.75
CA LEU A 140 15.62 16.12 -2.66
C LEU A 140 14.35 15.40 -2.18
N GLY A 141 13.22 16.12 -2.06
CA GLY A 141 11.93 15.51 -1.71
C GLY A 141 11.50 14.49 -2.76
N GLY A 142 11.69 14.80 -4.05
CA GLY A 142 11.38 13.89 -5.15
C GLY A 142 12.25 12.63 -5.14
N LEU A 143 13.54 12.73 -4.74
CA LEU A 143 14.41 11.57 -4.58
C LEU A 143 13.90 10.65 -3.47
N ILE A 144 13.57 11.23 -2.31
CA ILE A 144 13.05 10.48 -1.16
C ILE A 144 11.76 9.76 -1.56
N LEU A 145 10.82 10.46 -2.22
CA LEU A 145 9.56 9.88 -2.68
C LEU A 145 9.77 8.81 -3.76
N ASN A 146 10.69 8.98 -4.71
CA ASN A 146 10.96 7.97 -5.74
C ASN A 146 11.49 6.67 -5.12
N VAL A 147 12.48 6.78 -4.22
CA VAL A 147 13.08 5.61 -3.56
C VAL A 147 12.06 4.94 -2.65
N ALA A 148 11.35 5.70 -1.82
CA ALA A 148 10.29 5.17 -0.96
C ALA A 148 9.19 4.49 -1.80
N GLY A 149 8.75 5.13 -2.88
CA GLY A 149 7.73 4.61 -3.78
C GLY A 149 8.10 3.30 -4.45
N LYS A 150 9.37 3.15 -4.89
CA LYS A 150 9.88 1.87 -5.42
C LYS A 150 9.81 0.75 -4.37
N VAL A 151 10.15 1.05 -3.13
CA VAL A 151 10.10 0.08 -2.03
C VAL A 151 8.66 -0.30 -1.71
N THR A 152 7.78 0.69 -1.54
CA THR A 152 6.35 0.48 -1.23
C THR A 152 5.64 -0.30 -2.33
N ALA A 153 5.87 0.04 -3.60
CA ALA A 153 5.24 -0.65 -4.72
C ALA A 153 5.65 -2.13 -4.79
N ASN A 154 6.93 -2.43 -4.57
CA ASN A 154 7.40 -3.81 -4.54
C ASN A 154 6.81 -4.59 -3.35
N TYR A 155 6.65 -3.94 -2.19
CA TYR A 155 6.00 -4.55 -1.03
C TYR A 155 4.53 -4.89 -1.33
N TRP A 156 3.75 -3.95 -1.89
CA TRP A 156 2.38 -4.22 -2.32
C TRP A 156 2.28 -5.45 -3.24
N LEU A 157 3.06 -5.45 -4.32
CA LEU A 157 3.00 -6.47 -5.37
C LEU A 157 3.61 -7.82 -4.99
N SER A 158 4.31 -7.90 -3.85
CA SER A 158 4.97 -9.14 -3.42
C SER A 158 4.33 -9.71 -2.15
N HIS A 159 3.88 -8.85 -1.23
CA HIS A 159 3.45 -9.26 0.11
C HIS A 159 1.96 -9.06 0.36
N VAL A 160 1.31 -8.12 -0.31
CA VAL A 160 -0.10 -7.79 -0.05
C VAL A 160 -1.01 -8.37 -1.13
N TYR A 161 -0.70 -8.12 -2.40
CA TYR A 161 -1.47 -8.66 -3.51
C TYR A 161 -1.16 -10.14 -3.75
N PRO A 162 -2.15 -10.92 -4.24
CA PRO A 162 -1.91 -12.23 -4.82
C PRO A 162 -0.89 -12.16 -5.96
N ASP A 163 -0.11 -13.23 -6.13
CA ASP A 163 0.96 -13.31 -7.13
C ASP A 163 0.44 -13.04 -8.56
N GLU A 164 -0.79 -13.46 -8.88
CA GLU A 164 -1.45 -13.25 -10.17
C GLU A 164 -1.70 -11.75 -10.48
N ILE A 165 -2.15 -10.99 -9.48
CA ILE A 165 -2.36 -9.54 -9.61
C ILE A 165 -1.00 -8.84 -9.75
N GLY A 166 -0.01 -9.29 -8.98
CA GLY A 166 1.34 -8.78 -9.05
C GLY A 166 2.02 -9.04 -10.41
N ALA A 167 1.72 -10.16 -11.06
CA ALA A 167 2.20 -10.48 -12.40
C ALA A 167 1.51 -9.62 -13.46
N ALA A 168 0.17 -9.56 -13.44
CA ALA A 168 -0.63 -8.78 -14.39
C ALA A 168 -0.23 -7.28 -14.40
N HIS A 169 0.10 -6.69 -13.24
CA HIS A 169 0.63 -5.32 -13.19
C HIS A 169 2.02 -5.19 -13.83
N ARG A 170 2.93 -6.14 -13.55
CA ARG A 170 4.32 -6.11 -14.06
C ARG A 170 4.40 -6.41 -15.56
N GLU A 171 3.49 -7.23 -16.07
CA GLU A 171 3.35 -7.60 -17.49
C GLU A 171 2.49 -6.58 -18.27
N ALA A 172 1.99 -5.55 -17.58
CA ALA A 172 1.16 -4.47 -18.12
C ALA A 172 -0.20 -4.92 -18.70
N ASP A 173 -0.72 -6.07 -18.25
CA ASP A 173 -2.11 -6.47 -18.51
C ASP A 173 -3.10 -5.57 -17.78
N ILE A 174 -2.71 -5.08 -16.60
CA ILE A 174 -3.44 -4.09 -15.80
C ILE A 174 -2.47 -3.01 -15.28
N HIS A 175 -3.01 -1.86 -14.91
CA HIS A 175 -2.28 -0.84 -14.18
C HIS A 175 -2.94 -0.60 -12.83
N ILE A 176 -2.16 -0.73 -11.76
CA ILE A 176 -2.62 -0.46 -10.38
C ILE A 176 -2.02 0.89 -10.02
N HIS A 177 -2.91 1.85 -9.78
CA HIS A 177 -2.53 3.22 -9.47
C HIS A 177 -1.95 3.33 -8.04
N ASP A 178 -1.06 4.32 -7.85
CA ASP A 178 -0.59 4.80 -6.54
C ASP A 178 0.07 3.75 -5.62
N LEU A 179 0.71 2.74 -6.23
CA LEU A 179 1.47 1.71 -5.51
C LEU A 179 2.67 2.26 -4.72
N ASP A 180 3.09 3.49 -5.00
CA ASP A 180 4.18 4.17 -4.30
C ASP A 180 3.80 4.63 -2.88
N MET A 181 2.51 4.60 -2.53
CA MET A 181 2.01 5.00 -1.22
C MET A 181 1.32 3.82 -0.50
N LEU A 182 1.49 3.75 0.83
CA LEU A 182 0.74 2.82 1.70
C LEU A 182 -0.39 3.59 2.38
N ALA A 183 -1.29 4.16 1.58
CA ALA A 183 -2.28 5.13 2.01
C ALA A 183 -3.61 4.94 1.26
N GLY A 184 -4.64 5.69 1.67
CA GLY A 184 -5.84 5.85 0.86
C GLY A 184 -5.55 6.66 -0.41
N TYR A 185 -6.45 6.57 -1.40
CA TYR A 185 -6.31 7.34 -2.65
C TYR A 185 -6.68 8.82 -2.44
N CYS A 186 -7.96 9.16 -2.59
CA CYS A 186 -8.46 10.52 -2.41
C CYS A 186 -9.41 10.62 -1.21
N ALA A 187 -9.56 11.82 -0.66
CA ALA A 187 -10.48 12.08 0.45
C ALA A 187 -11.23 13.41 0.28
N GLY A 188 -12.54 13.38 0.51
CA GLY A 188 -13.36 14.57 0.73
C GLY A 188 -13.53 14.81 2.22
N TRP A 189 -13.24 16.03 2.68
CA TRP A 189 -13.25 16.39 4.09
C TRP A 189 -14.44 17.29 4.43
N SER A 190 -15.00 17.07 5.62
CA SER A 190 -16.04 17.94 6.16
C SER A 190 -15.42 19.26 6.62
N LEU A 191 -15.56 20.31 5.79
CA LEU A 191 -15.14 21.65 6.17
C LEU A 191 -15.87 22.13 7.43
N ARG A 192 -17.16 21.79 7.57
CA ARG A 192 -17.93 22.03 8.79
C ARG A 192 -17.22 21.49 10.03
N THR A 193 -16.79 20.23 10.00
CA THR A 193 -16.13 19.60 11.16
C THR A 193 -14.84 20.34 11.51
N LEU A 194 -14.01 20.66 10.50
CA LEU A 194 -12.79 21.43 10.71
C LEU A 194 -13.07 22.81 11.34
N LEU A 195 -14.10 23.52 10.89
CA LEU A 195 -14.48 24.83 11.41
C LEU A 195 -15.09 24.76 12.82
N HIS A 196 -15.78 23.66 13.15
CA HIS A 196 -16.42 23.45 14.45
C HIS A 196 -15.48 22.95 15.54
N GLU A 197 -14.56 22.05 15.19
CA GLU A 197 -13.65 21.39 16.13
C GLU A 197 -12.25 22.01 16.12
N GLY A 198 -11.86 22.64 15.01
CA GLY A 198 -10.48 23.02 14.74
C GLY A 198 -9.64 21.84 14.27
N PHE A 199 -8.32 22.01 14.21
CA PHE A 199 -7.40 20.95 13.79
C PHE A 199 -6.74 20.31 15.03
N ASN A 200 -7.30 19.20 15.52
CA ASN A 200 -6.95 18.59 16.80
C ASN A 200 -6.97 17.04 16.74
N GLY A 201 -6.76 16.38 17.88
CA GLY A 201 -7.06 14.95 18.06
C GLY A 201 -5.87 14.00 17.97
N VAL A 202 -4.64 14.52 17.84
CA VAL A 202 -3.43 13.70 17.73
C VAL A 202 -2.57 13.82 18.99
N PRO A 203 -2.43 12.73 19.78
CA PRO A 203 -1.63 12.74 21.00
C PRO A 203 -0.19 13.23 20.78
N GLY A 204 0.26 14.16 21.61
CA GLY A 204 1.61 14.70 21.54
C GLY A 204 1.86 15.67 20.37
N LYS A 205 0.81 16.13 19.69
CA LYS A 205 0.87 17.21 18.69
C LYS A 205 0.19 18.46 19.20
N VAL A 206 0.60 19.60 18.66
CA VAL A 206 -0.06 20.89 18.93
C VAL A 206 -1.39 20.90 18.18
N GLU A 207 -2.43 21.38 18.85
CA GLU A 207 -3.78 21.46 18.31
C GLU A 207 -4.18 22.92 18.06
N ALA A 208 -5.04 23.12 17.07
CA ALA A 208 -5.69 24.40 16.79
C ALA A 208 -7.16 24.34 17.23
N ALA A 209 -7.56 25.27 18.09
CA ALA A 209 -8.96 25.45 18.45
C ALA A 209 -9.78 25.98 17.25
N PRO A 210 -11.13 25.88 17.28
CA PRO A 210 -12.00 26.35 16.21
C PRO A 210 -11.70 27.81 15.81
N PRO A 211 -11.58 28.11 14.51
CA PRO A 211 -11.27 29.46 14.04
C PRO A 211 -12.38 30.45 14.41
N ARG A 212 -11.98 31.71 14.66
CA ARG A 212 -12.91 32.79 15.06
C ARG A 212 -13.08 33.86 13.98
N HIS A 213 -12.16 33.93 13.02
CA HIS A 213 -12.11 34.90 11.94
C HIS A 213 -11.78 34.20 10.62
N LEU A 214 -12.15 34.80 9.49
CA LEU A 214 -11.93 34.23 8.15
C LEU A 214 -10.45 33.86 7.93
N SER A 215 -9.52 34.74 8.30
CA SER A 215 -8.07 34.52 8.17
C SER A 215 -7.60 33.26 8.91
N SER A 216 -8.09 33.07 10.13
CA SER A 216 -7.78 31.86 10.92
C SER A 216 -8.42 30.61 10.32
N ALA A 217 -9.61 30.71 9.71
CA ALA A 217 -10.27 29.59 9.06
C ALA A 217 -9.49 29.13 7.83
N VAL A 218 -9.18 30.05 6.90
CA VAL A 218 -8.40 29.70 5.68
C VAL A 218 -7.00 29.23 6.02
N GLY A 219 -6.36 29.81 7.04
CA GLY A 219 -5.05 29.36 7.52
C GLY A 219 -5.09 27.93 8.09
N GLN A 220 -6.13 27.59 8.86
CA GLN A 220 -6.31 26.20 9.34
C GLN A 220 -6.60 25.23 8.20
N MET A 221 -7.38 25.63 7.17
CA MET A 221 -7.63 24.81 5.99
C MET A 221 -6.34 24.49 5.21
N VAL A 222 -5.46 25.48 5.03
CA VAL A 222 -4.14 25.27 4.41
C VAL A 222 -3.31 24.28 5.24
N ASN A 223 -3.24 24.47 6.54
CA ASN A 223 -2.47 23.58 7.42
C ASN A 223 -3.03 22.16 7.41
N PHE A 224 -4.36 22.01 7.38
CA PHE A 224 -5.05 20.73 7.33
C PHE A 224 -4.72 19.97 6.04
N LEU A 225 -4.98 20.57 4.87
CA LEU A 225 -4.70 19.97 3.56
C LEU A 225 -3.21 19.71 3.36
N GLY A 226 -2.36 20.65 3.78
CA GLY A 226 -0.91 20.54 3.69
C GLY A 226 -0.31 19.47 4.62
N THR A 227 -0.93 19.20 5.76
CA THR A 227 -0.49 18.12 6.67
C THR A 227 -0.90 16.77 6.10
N LEU A 228 -2.16 16.64 5.68
CA LEU A 228 -2.73 15.38 5.21
C LEU A 228 -2.27 14.98 3.80
N GLN A 229 -1.57 15.86 3.07
CA GLN A 229 -0.98 15.52 1.77
C GLN A 229 -0.03 14.31 1.83
N ASN A 230 0.55 14.01 3.00
CA ASN A 230 1.45 12.87 3.17
C ASN A 230 0.70 11.59 3.62
N GLU A 231 -0.59 11.69 3.91
CA GLU A 231 -1.43 10.59 4.40
C GLU A 231 -2.37 10.03 3.31
N TRP A 232 -2.41 10.67 2.14
CA TRP A 232 -3.24 10.31 0.99
C TRP A 232 -2.43 10.43 -0.29
N ALA A 233 -2.64 9.50 -1.23
CA ALA A 233 -1.90 9.50 -2.49
C ALA A 233 -2.43 10.52 -3.52
N GLY A 234 -3.73 10.80 -3.47
CA GLY A 234 -4.45 11.58 -4.46
C GLY A 234 -5.02 12.89 -3.91
N ALA A 235 -6.08 13.35 -4.57
CA ALA A 235 -6.73 14.61 -4.32
C ALA A 235 -7.41 14.68 -2.94
N GLN A 236 -7.37 15.88 -2.36
CA GLN A 236 -8.11 16.21 -1.15
C GLN A 236 -9.06 17.37 -1.40
N ALA A 237 -10.30 17.24 -0.92
CA ALA A 237 -11.35 18.20 -1.26
C ALA A 237 -12.08 18.76 -0.04
N PHE A 238 -12.50 20.02 -0.15
CA PHE A 238 -13.57 20.60 0.67
C PHE A 238 -14.79 20.91 -0.20
N SER A 239 -15.97 20.58 0.31
CA SER A 239 -17.26 20.92 -0.31
C SER A 239 -17.92 22.11 0.41
N SER A 240 -18.80 22.82 -0.30
CA SER A 240 -19.56 23.96 0.21
C SER A 240 -18.67 25.06 0.81
N PHE A 241 -17.59 25.38 0.09
CA PHE A 241 -16.53 26.28 0.53
C PHE A 241 -17.05 27.69 0.82
N ASP A 242 -17.80 28.26 -0.12
CA ASP A 242 -18.50 29.54 -0.01
C ASP A 242 -19.52 29.55 1.12
N THR A 243 -20.42 28.55 1.14
CA THR A 243 -21.49 28.46 2.17
C THR A 243 -20.91 28.42 3.58
N TYR A 244 -19.86 27.62 3.81
CA TYR A 244 -19.28 27.46 5.14
C TYR A 244 -18.39 28.63 5.58
N LEU A 245 -17.85 29.42 4.66
CA LEU A 245 -17.02 30.59 4.99
C LEU A 245 -17.82 31.90 5.07
N ALA A 246 -18.96 32.00 4.40
CA ALA A 246 -19.84 33.17 4.44
C ALA A 246 -20.19 33.67 5.87
N PRO A 247 -20.43 32.80 6.89
CA PRO A 247 -20.69 33.26 8.26
C PRO A 247 -19.59 34.15 8.83
N PHE A 248 -18.31 33.87 8.51
CA PHE A 248 -17.17 34.66 8.96
C PHE A 248 -17.15 36.04 8.30
N VAL A 249 -17.50 36.09 7.01
CA VAL A 249 -17.60 37.35 6.24
C VAL A 249 -18.62 38.27 6.88
N ARG A 250 -19.82 37.78 7.20
CA ARG A 250 -20.85 38.59 7.86
C ARG A 250 -20.45 39.02 9.25
N LYS A 251 -20.03 38.06 10.08
CA LYS A 251 -19.72 38.31 11.49
C LYS A 251 -18.70 39.43 11.65
N ASP A 252 -17.66 39.42 10.81
CA ASP A 252 -16.59 40.40 10.87
C ASP A 252 -16.86 41.63 9.96
N GLY A 253 -17.98 41.66 9.22
CA GLY A 253 -18.37 42.75 8.34
C GLY A 253 -17.36 43.01 7.22
N LEU A 254 -16.83 41.94 6.62
CA LEU A 254 -15.71 42.04 5.68
C LEU A 254 -16.14 42.63 4.34
N SER A 255 -15.29 43.51 3.79
CA SER A 255 -15.43 44.01 2.42
C SER A 255 -14.93 42.98 1.41
N TYR A 256 -15.34 43.14 0.14
CA TYR A 256 -14.81 42.34 -0.97
C TYR A 256 -13.27 42.32 -1.00
N ASP A 257 -12.61 43.47 -0.81
CA ASP A 257 -11.15 43.54 -0.81
C ASP A 257 -10.52 42.70 0.32
N ALA A 258 -11.14 42.69 1.50
CA ALA A 258 -10.69 41.87 2.61
C ALA A 258 -10.91 40.37 2.34
N VAL A 259 -12.08 39.99 1.79
CA VAL A 259 -12.35 38.59 1.40
C VAL A 259 -11.36 38.14 0.33
N ARG A 260 -11.19 38.92 -0.74
CA ARG A 260 -10.24 38.68 -1.82
C ARG A 260 -8.82 38.49 -1.31
N GLN A 261 -8.39 39.30 -0.34
CA GLN A 261 -7.06 39.16 0.26
C GLN A 261 -6.90 37.81 0.99
N ASN A 262 -7.90 37.39 1.78
CA ASN A 262 -7.87 36.11 2.49
C ASN A 262 -7.88 34.92 1.52
N ILE A 263 -8.66 34.99 0.44
CA ILE A 263 -8.69 33.95 -0.60
C ILE A 263 -7.39 33.93 -1.40
N GLN A 264 -6.79 35.08 -1.69
CA GLN A 264 -5.46 35.15 -2.30
C GLN A 264 -4.42 34.45 -1.43
N GLU A 265 -4.41 34.73 -0.13
CA GLU A 265 -3.51 34.06 0.82
C GLU A 265 -3.74 32.55 0.87
N PHE A 266 -4.99 32.10 0.89
CA PHE A 266 -5.34 30.68 0.81
C PHE A 266 -4.75 30.01 -0.45
N ILE A 267 -4.99 30.60 -1.62
CA ILE A 267 -4.49 30.07 -2.90
C ILE A 267 -2.97 30.06 -2.91
N TYR A 268 -2.31 31.14 -2.50
CA TYR A 268 -0.86 31.23 -2.54
C TYR A 268 -0.22 30.22 -1.61
N ASN A 269 -0.73 30.07 -0.39
CA ASN A 269 -0.16 29.11 0.56
C ASN A 269 -0.39 27.65 0.15
N LEU A 270 -1.50 27.31 -0.53
CA LEU A 270 -1.69 25.96 -1.09
C LEU A 270 -0.74 25.66 -2.27
N ASN A 271 -0.26 26.68 -2.97
CA ASN A 271 0.64 26.53 -4.10
C ASN A 271 2.13 26.63 -3.73
N VAL A 272 2.46 26.68 -2.44
CA VAL A 272 3.85 26.59 -1.95
C VAL A 272 4.14 25.17 -1.47
N PRO A 273 5.09 24.45 -2.09
CA PRO A 273 5.45 23.10 -1.66
C PRO A 273 6.10 23.09 -0.27
N SER A 274 5.79 22.08 0.53
CA SER A 274 6.34 21.93 1.88
C SER A 274 7.73 21.26 1.86
N ARG A 275 8.41 21.24 3.02
CA ARG A 275 9.78 20.68 3.16
C ARG A 275 9.92 19.21 2.73
N TRP A 276 8.83 18.44 2.76
CA TRP A 276 8.80 17.02 2.36
C TRP A 276 8.12 16.80 1.00
N GLY A 277 7.18 17.67 0.62
CA GLY A 277 6.49 17.58 -0.66
C GLY A 277 7.31 18.26 -1.75
N SER A 278 7.92 17.48 -2.63
CA SER A 278 8.36 17.98 -3.95
C SER A 278 7.19 18.45 -4.83
N GLN A 279 5.96 18.23 -4.36
CA GLN A 279 4.69 18.54 -4.97
C GLN A 279 3.86 19.42 -4.03
N THR A 280 3.06 20.30 -4.60
CA THR A 280 1.96 20.96 -3.89
C THR A 280 0.79 20.00 -3.70
N PRO A 281 0.00 20.15 -2.61
CA PRO A 281 -1.18 19.33 -2.39
C PRO A 281 -2.15 19.41 -3.58
N PHE A 282 -2.55 18.26 -4.13
CA PHE A 282 -3.62 18.23 -5.12
C PHE A 282 -4.95 18.49 -4.40
N THR A 283 -5.49 19.69 -4.57
CA THR A 283 -6.63 20.16 -3.79
C THR A 283 -7.80 20.60 -4.65
N ASN A 284 -9.01 20.32 -4.18
CA ASN A 284 -10.25 20.74 -4.79
C ASN A 284 -11.12 21.50 -3.78
N VAL A 285 -11.72 22.60 -4.23
CA VAL A 285 -12.74 23.33 -3.48
C VAL A 285 -13.99 23.39 -4.34
N THR A 286 -15.13 23.08 -3.75
CA THR A 286 -16.44 23.14 -4.44
C THR A 286 -17.24 24.31 -3.88
N PHE A 287 -17.83 25.08 -4.79
CA PHE A 287 -18.67 26.24 -4.48
C PHE A 287 -20.13 25.89 -4.79
N ASP A 288 -21.03 26.22 -3.87
CA ASP A 288 -22.45 25.96 -4.02
C ASP A 288 -23.14 27.03 -4.88
N TRP A 289 -22.61 28.27 -4.91
CA TRP A 289 -23.15 29.48 -5.54
C TRP A 289 -24.48 29.97 -4.97
N VAL A 290 -25.36 29.05 -4.57
CA VAL A 290 -26.63 29.30 -3.92
C VAL A 290 -26.69 28.43 -2.68
N CYS A 291 -27.11 29.00 -1.54
CA CYS A 291 -27.19 28.25 -0.29
C CYS A 291 -28.04 26.96 -0.46
N PRO A 292 -27.44 25.77 -0.22
CA PRO A 292 -28.14 24.50 -0.32
C PRO A 292 -29.37 24.42 0.58
N GLU A 293 -30.41 23.75 0.12
CA GLU A 293 -31.70 23.66 0.82
C GLU A 293 -31.58 23.00 2.20
N ASP A 294 -30.72 21.99 2.33
CA ASP A 294 -30.45 21.27 3.57
C ASP A 294 -29.67 22.09 4.60
N LEU A 295 -28.91 23.11 4.14
CA LEU A 295 -28.15 24.01 5.01
C LEU A 295 -28.94 25.26 5.40
N ARG A 296 -29.94 25.65 4.60
CA ARG A 296 -30.64 26.94 4.69
C ARG A 296 -31.11 27.30 6.11
N GLU A 297 -31.77 26.38 6.80
CA GLU A 297 -32.34 26.58 8.14
C GLU A 297 -31.35 26.32 9.28
N GLN A 298 -30.10 25.93 8.97
CA GLN A 298 -29.11 25.64 9.99
C GLN A 298 -28.42 26.92 10.47
N VAL A 299 -28.09 26.95 11.76
CA VAL A 299 -27.37 28.05 12.39
C VAL A 299 -25.86 27.77 12.33
N PRO A 300 -25.04 28.66 11.75
CA PRO A 300 -23.59 28.52 11.79
C PRO A 300 -23.05 28.73 13.21
N VAL A 301 -21.99 27.98 13.54
CA VAL A 301 -21.27 28.11 14.80
C VAL A 301 -19.86 28.61 14.51
N ILE A 302 -19.45 29.70 15.16
CA ILE A 302 -18.10 30.25 15.03
C ILE A 302 -17.45 30.30 16.40
N GLY A 303 -16.30 29.64 16.56
CA GLY A 303 -15.56 29.64 17.82
C GLY A 303 -16.37 29.07 18.99
N GLY A 304 -17.25 28.10 18.74
CA GLY A 304 -18.14 27.49 19.74
C GLY A 304 -19.39 28.31 20.10
N LYS A 305 -19.73 29.35 19.34
CA LYS A 305 -20.93 30.18 19.56
C LYS A 305 -21.85 30.14 18.34
N GLU A 306 -23.14 29.91 18.56
CA GLU A 306 -24.17 30.05 17.53
C GLU A 306 -24.29 31.51 17.08
N MET A 307 -24.43 31.71 15.77
CA MET A 307 -24.61 33.02 15.17
C MET A 307 -26.10 33.41 15.16
N PRO A 308 -26.43 34.71 15.18
CA PRO A 308 -27.82 35.18 15.23
C PRO A 308 -28.52 35.17 13.85
N PHE A 309 -28.12 34.25 12.95
CA PHE A 309 -28.60 34.15 11.57
C PHE A 309 -28.44 32.71 11.07
N HIS A 310 -29.13 32.35 9.99
CA HIS A 310 -29.02 31.04 9.36
C HIS A 310 -28.14 31.10 8.11
N TYR A 311 -27.75 29.93 7.58
CA TYR A 311 -27.02 29.90 6.32
C TYR A 311 -27.84 30.45 5.15
N GLY A 312 -29.17 30.29 5.18
CA GLY A 312 -30.07 30.82 4.17
C GLY A 312 -30.04 32.33 4.01
N ASP A 313 -29.61 33.04 5.05
CA ASP A 313 -29.52 34.49 5.05
C ASP A 313 -28.24 34.98 4.31
N LEU A 314 -27.27 34.10 4.02
CA LEU A 314 -25.88 34.40 3.60
C LEU A 314 -25.62 34.57 2.11
N GLN A 315 -26.65 34.71 1.28
CA GLN A 315 -26.44 34.83 -0.17
C GLN A 315 -25.51 35.99 -0.54
N VAL A 316 -25.67 37.15 0.09
CA VAL A 316 -24.81 38.33 -0.19
C VAL A 316 -23.35 38.04 0.12
N GLU A 317 -23.06 37.34 1.21
CA GLU A 317 -21.69 36.98 1.58
C GLU A 317 -21.11 35.83 0.76
N MET A 318 -21.95 34.92 0.23
CA MET A 318 -21.54 33.87 -0.70
C MET A 318 -21.20 34.42 -2.10
N ASP A 319 -21.85 35.52 -2.51
CA ASP A 319 -21.63 36.16 -3.81
C ASP A 319 -20.33 37.00 -3.87
N LEU A 320 -19.66 37.23 -2.72
CA LEU A 320 -18.40 37.98 -2.61
C LEU A 320 -17.16 37.15 -2.95
#